data_AF-A0A800ID67-F1
#
_entry.id   AF-A0A800ID67-F1
#
_cell.length_a   1.000
_cell.length_b   1.000
_cell.length_c   1.000
_cell.angle_alpha   90.00
_cell.angle_beta   90.00
_cell.angle_gamma   90.00
#
_symmetry.space_group_name_H-M   'P 1'
#
loop_
_entity.id
_entity.type
_entity.pdbx_description
1 polymer ?
#
loop_
_entity_poly.entity_id
_entity_poly.type
_entity_poly.pdbx_seq_one_letter_code
_entity_poly.pdbx_strand_id
1 'polypeptide(L)'
;MQTSSKWQKPVLKSVLPVIEQSTHVSTSLAKVQEVASWMAYEHFSIPDDTGTGPFDMGNDPDLLFDVNFFIGALNFAFTDFSTSVKFAVDYRGQTWSDTEGMFARIHEALAAGQDIFSGQYLASVTRRDLKLLFAGNVELPMLDDRVAILNEIGATLVDRHQGSFHAFVRSCAPAMYADGNGLMERMAQEFPRFDDSSIYHGQKVEFHKLPQLTLWSLHRALFRSGQWALEDLDDMTAFADYIVPVGLRLMGLISYAPALEAKIMAGQIIERDSDQEIEIRAHTVYATALLTDAINELRPPDQQIVVPQVDFRFWNTYHATFWPHHLTRTIMY
;
A
#
# COMPACT_ATOMS: atom_id res chain seq x y z
N MET A 1 -25.13 -17.62 -3.73
CA MET A 1 -23.94 -16.76 -3.56
C MET A 1 -24.19 -15.88 -2.35
N GLN A 2 -23.56 -16.18 -1.21
CA GLN A 2 -23.41 -15.17 -0.17
C GLN A 2 -22.47 -14.13 -0.75
N THR A 3 -22.99 -12.95 -1.11
CA THR A 3 -22.12 -11.81 -1.42
C THR A 3 -21.26 -11.55 -0.20
N SER A 4 -19.93 -11.74 -0.33
CA SER A 4 -18.98 -11.49 0.76
C SER A 4 -19.22 -10.09 1.35
N SER A 5 -19.22 -9.98 2.68
CA SER A 5 -19.50 -8.72 3.39
C SER A 5 -18.54 -7.59 2.99
N LYS A 6 -17.35 -7.92 2.46
CA LYS A 6 -16.36 -6.96 1.97
C LYS A 6 -16.89 -6.00 0.91
N TRP A 7 -17.84 -6.43 0.07
CA TRP A 7 -18.44 -5.59 -0.97
C TRP A 7 -19.30 -4.44 -0.42
N GLN A 8 -19.65 -4.49 0.87
CA GLN A 8 -20.36 -3.40 1.56
C GLN A 8 -19.41 -2.46 2.31
N LYS A 9 -18.11 -2.78 2.37
CA LYS A 9 -17.11 -1.97 3.06
C LYS A 9 -16.75 -0.73 2.23
N PRO A 10 -16.38 0.40 2.87
CA PRO A 10 -16.19 1.70 2.23
C PRO A 10 -15.41 1.68 0.91
N VAL A 11 -14.21 1.07 0.89
CA VAL A 11 -13.36 1.02 -0.31
C VAL A 11 -14.06 0.34 -1.48
N LEU A 12 -14.46 -0.93 -1.34
CA LEU A 12 -15.11 -1.67 -2.43
C LEU A 12 -16.45 -1.05 -2.85
N LYS A 13 -17.24 -0.57 -1.89
CA LYS A 13 -18.52 0.08 -2.17
C LYS A 13 -18.33 1.37 -2.97
N SER A 14 -17.30 2.15 -2.64
CA SER A 14 -17.04 3.46 -3.26
C SER A 14 -16.53 3.36 -4.71
N VAL A 15 -15.90 2.25 -5.09
CA VAL A 15 -15.41 2.07 -6.48
C VAL A 15 -16.51 1.62 -7.45
N LEU A 16 -17.61 1.01 -6.98
CA LEU A 16 -18.67 0.49 -7.86
C LEU A 16 -19.25 1.54 -8.83
N PRO A 17 -19.59 2.76 -8.40
CA PRO A 17 -20.08 3.79 -9.31
C PRO A 17 -19.04 4.25 -10.34
N VAL A 18 -17.74 4.12 -10.03
CA VAL A 18 -16.66 4.36 -11.01
C VAL A 18 -16.76 3.29 -12.09
N ILE A 19 -16.79 2.01 -11.71
CA ILE A 19 -16.86 0.87 -12.65
C ILE A 19 -18.05 0.99 -13.62
N GLU A 20 -19.20 1.47 -13.13
CA GLU A 20 -20.41 1.66 -13.95
C GLU A 20 -20.29 2.81 -14.98
N GLN A 21 -19.44 3.80 -14.69
CA GLN A 21 -19.28 5.02 -15.48
C GLN A 21 -17.95 5.10 -16.22
N SER A 22 -17.05 4.13 -16.01
CA SER A 22 -15.71 4.10 -16.59
C SER A 22 -15.74 4.15 -18.11
N THR A 23 -14.86 4.95 -18.70
CA THR A 23 -14.69 5.05 -20.15
C THR A 23 -13.26 4.78 -20.62
N HIS A 24 -12.30 4.81 -19.70
CA HIS A 24 -10.88 4.61 -19.94
C HIS A 24 -10.40 3.20 -19.58
N VAL A 25 -11.05 2.53 -18.63
CA VAL A 25 -10.69 1.19 -18.16
C VAL A 25 -11.92 0.30 -18.11
N SER A 26 -11.76 -0.98 -18.41
CA SER A 26 -12.83 -1.97 -18.29
C SER A 26 -12.31 -3.28 -17.69
N THR A 27 -13.12 -3.92 -16.85
CA THR A 27 -12.83 -5.26 -16.29
C THR A 27 -13.55 -6.35 -17.07
N SER A 28 -12.86 -7.44 -17.39
CA SER A 28 -13.44 -8.59 -18.10
C SER A 28 -13.84 -9.71 -17.12
N LEU A 29 -15.15 -9.85 -16.88
CA LEU A 29 -15.68 -10.92 -16.02
C LEU A 29 -15.39 -12.33 -16.55
N ALA A 30 -15.37 -12.50 -17.88
CA ALA A 30 -14.99 -13.77 -18.50
C ALA A 30 -13.52 -14.12 -18.20
N LYS A 31 -12.62 -13.12 -18.25
CA LYS A 31 -11.22 -13.33 -17.90
C LYS A 31 -11.03 -13.57 -16.41
N VAL A 32 -11.83 -12.98 -15.53
CA VAL A 32 -11.82 -13.31 -14.10
C VAL A 32 -12.03 -14.82 -13.89
N GLN A 33 -13.05 -15.38 -14.53
CA GLN A 33 -13.35 -16.82 -14.42
C GLN A 33 -12.26 -17.69 -15.08
N GLU A 34 -11.76 -17.29 -16.24
CA GLU A 34 -10.65 -17.99 -16.92
C GLU A 34 -9.39 -18.02 -16.04
N VAL A 35 -9.00 -16.88 -15.47
CA VAL A 35 -7.81 -16.77 -14.61
C VAL A 35 -8.00 -17.56 -13.31
N ALA A 36 -9.17 -17.44 -12.66
CA ALA A 36 -9.47 -18.20 -11.45
C ALA A 36 -9.38 -19.72 -11.66
N SER A 37 -9.77 -20.21 -12.86
CA SER A 37 -9.80 -21.65 -13.17
C SER A 37 -8.45 -22.37 -13.07
N TRP A 38 -7.33 -21.64 -13.13
CA TRP A 38 -6.00 -22.20 -12.89
C TRP A 38 -5.33 -21.57 -11.68
N MET A 39 -5.55 -20.28 -11.41
CA MET A 39 -4.91 -19.57 -10.30
C MET A 39 -5.41 -20.09 -8.94
N ALA A 40 -6.62 -20.65 -8.87
CA ALA A 40 -7.13 -21.27 -7.65
C ALA A 40 -6.27 -22.44 -7.14
N TYR A 41 -5.47 -23.04 -8.01
CA TYR A 41 -4.57 -24.14 -7.67
C TYR A 41 -3.11 -23.69 -7.43
N GLU A 42 -2.82 -22.39 -7.49
CA GLU A 42 -1.53 -21.83 -7.06
C GLU A 42 -1.43 -21.81 -5.52
N HIS A 43 -0.19 -21.86 -5.04
CA HIS A 43 0.12 -21.66 -3.62
C HIS A 43 0.21 -20.17 -3.30
N PHE A 44 -0.63 -19.71 -2.36
CA PHE A 44 -0.59 -18.35 -1.84
C PHE A 44 -0.04 -18.37 -0.41
N SER A 45 1.26 -18.11 -0.26
CA SER A 45 1.83 -17.85 1.06
C SER A 45 1.58 -16.40 1.47
N ILE A 46 1.19 -16.20 2.73
CA ILE A 46 1.48 -14.93 3.40
C ILE A 46 3.01 -14.89 3.58
N PRO A 47 3.73 -13.98 2.90
CA PRO A 47 5.17 -14.04 2.93
C PRO A 47 5.66 -13.79 4.36
N ASP A 48 6.62 -14.62 4.80
CA ASP A 48 7.25 -14.53 6.11
C ASP A 48 8.11 -13.27 6.20
N ASP A 49 7.51 -12.15 6.59
CA ASP A 49 8.26 -10.98 7.05
C ASP A 49 8.18 -10.90 8.56
N THR A 50 8.54 -11.99 9.26
CA THR A 50 8.63 -12.07 10.73
C THR A 50 9.78 -11.21 11.31
N GLY A 51 10.01 -10.02 10.76
CA GLY A 51 11.25 -9.27 10.96
C GLY A 51 12.45 -9.90 10.24
N THR A 52 12.20 -10.74 9.22
CA THR A 52 13.25 -11.45 8.45
C THR A 52 13.21 -11.19 6.95
N GLY A 53 12.70 -10.01 6.57
CA GLY A 53 13.38 -9.32 5.47
C GLY A 53 14.90 -9.22 5.77
N PRO A 54 15.73 -8.70 4.86
CA PRO A 54 17.18 -8.58 5.12
C PRO A 54 17.55 -7.77 6.39
N PHE A 55 16.56 -7.15 7.04
CA PHE A 55 16.68 -6.26 8.18
C PHE A 55 15.82 -6.75 9.36
N ASP A 56 16.50 -7.13 10.44
CA ASP A 56 15.87 -7.49 11.71
C ASP A 56 15.55 -6.22 12.50
N MET A 57 14.25 -5.93 12.65
CA MET A 57 13.75 -4.76 13.39
C MET A 57 13.45 -5.08 14.86
N GLY A 58 13.77 -6.29 15.33
CA GLY A 58 13.45 -6.79 16.65
C GLY A 58 12.06 -7.44 16.74
N ASN A 59 11.69 -7.85 17.95
CA ASN A 59 10.45 -8.57 18.25
C ASN A 59 9.55 -7.86 19.28
N ASP A 60 9.89 -6.63 19.64
CA ASP A 60 9.06 -5.80 20.50
C ASP A 60 7.84 -5.31 19.70
N PRO A 61 6.60 -5.61 20.13
CA PRO A 61 5.40 -5.26 19.38
C PRO A 61 5.20 -3.74 19.27
N ASP A 62 5.58 -2.96 20.28
CA ASP A 62 5.44 -1.50 20.25
C ASP A 62 6.42 -0.87 19.27
N LEU A 63 7.68 -1.35 19.27
CA LEU A 63 8.64 -0.96 18.25
C LEU A 63 8.15 -1.33 16.83
N LEU A 64 7.59 -2.53 16.66
CA LEU A 64 7.07 -2.96 15.36
C LEU A 64 5.84 -2.16 14.91
N PHE A 65 4.99 -1.68 15.83
CA PHE A 65 3.95 -0.70 15.51
C PHE A 65 4.57 0.60 14.98
N ASP A 66 5.54 1.16 15.70
CA ASP A 66 6.20 2.41 15.34
C ASP A 66 6.94 2.31 13.99
N VAL A 67 7.69 1.24 13.75
CA VAL A 67 8.42 0.99 12.50
C VAL A 67 7.47 0.87 11.32
N ASN A 68 6.41 0.05 11.42
CA ASN A 68 5.49 -0.18 10.29
C ASN A 68 4.73 1.10 9.92
N PHE A 69 4.30 1.90 10.90
CA PHE A 69 3.62 3.16 10.62
C PHE A 69 4.56 4.21 10.03
N PHE A 70 5.80 4.31 10.52
CA PHE A 70 6.81 5.19 9.94
C PHE A 70 7.11 4.82 8.49
N ILE A 71 7.30 3.52 8.20
CA ILE A 71 7.46 2.99 6.85
C ILE A 71 6.24 3.33 5.99
N GLY A 72 5.04 3.04 6.49
CA GLY A 72 3.77 3.26 5.78
C GLY A 72 3.56 4.72 5.37
N ALA A 73 3.91 5.67 6.25
CA ALA A 73 3.84 7.09 5.96
C ALA A 73 4.79 7.52 4.82
N LEU A 74 5.92 6.84 4.67
CA LEU A 74 7.00 7.16 3.73
C LEU A 74 7.05 6.22 2.50
N ASN A 75 6.15 5.26 2.37
CA ASN A 75 6.18 4.28 1.28
C ASN A 75 5.57 4.82 -0.03
N PHE A 76 6.24 5.77 -0.66
CA PHE A 76 5.86 6.36 -1.95
C PHE A 76 7.10 6.88 -2.67
N ALA A 77 7.06 7.01 -4.00
CA ALA A 77 8.07 7.68 -4.82
C ALA A 77 9.55 7.40 -4.47
N PHE A 78 10.13 6.37 -5.07
CA PHE A 78 11.55 6.01 -4.92
C PHE A 78 12.36 6.12 -6.21
N THR A 79 11.77 6.62 -7.28
CA THR A 79 12.46 6.88 -8.55
C THR A 79 12.52 8.38 -8.78
N ASP A 80 13.70 8.90 -9.08
CA ASP A 80 13.88 10.29 -9.44
C ASP A 80 13.12 10.61 -10.74
N PHE A 81 12.19 11.55 -10.67
CA PHE A 81 11.30 11.87 -11.79
C PHE A 81 12.02 12.46 -13.02
N SER A 82 13.22 13.02 -12.84
CA SER A 82 13.97 13.69 -13.91
C SER A 82 14.96 12.78 -14.62
N THR A 83 15.56 11.84 -13.88
CA THR A 83 16.63 10.95 -14.34
C THR A 83 16.19 9.50 -14.47
N SER A 84 15.01 9.15 -13.93
CA SER A 84 14.52 7.76 -13.82
C SER A 84 15.44 6.83 -13.03
N VAL A 85 16.35 7.39 -12.22
CA VAL A 85 17.25 6.63 -11.35
C VAL A 85 16.52 6.27 -10.06
N LYS A 86 16.54 4.98 -9.70
CA LYS A 86 15.99 4.51 -8.41
C LYS A 86 16.91 4.94 -7.26
N PHE A 87 16.29 5.37 -6.16
CA PHE A 87 16.94 5.52 -4.88
C PHE A 87 17.54 4.18 -4.47
N ALA A 88 18.81 4.18 -4.11
CA ALA A 88 19.55 3.00 -3.71
C ALA A 88 20.66 3.35 -2.72
N VAL A 89 20.98 2.37 -1.88
CA VAL A 89 21.98 2.50 -0.82
C VAL A 89 22.81 1.22 -0.71
N ASP A 90 24.08 1.38 -0.39
CA ASP A 90 24.91 0.25 0.03
C ASP A 90 24.77 0.05 1.54
N TYR A 91 24.43 -1.18 1.93
CA TYR A 91 24.30 -1.57 3.32
C TYR A 91 24.54 -3.08 3.49
N ARG A 92 25.36 -3.45 4.48
CA ARG A 92 25.77 -4.84 4.75
C ARG A 92 26.35 -5.60 3.53
N GLY A 93 27.11 -4.89 2.68
CA GLY A 93 27.80 -5.49 1.53
C GLY A 93 26.92 -5.76 0.30
N GLN A 94 25.68 -5.26 0.30
CA GLN A 94 24.74 -5.34 -0.81
C GLN A 94 24.14 -3.96 -1.11
N THR A 95 23.79 -3.72 -2.37
CA THR A 95 23.00 -2.56 -2.79
C THR A 95 21.52 -2.87 -2.67
N TRP A 96 20.80 -2.03 -1.93
CA TRP A 96 19.35 -2.09 -1.72
C TRP A 96 18.71 -0.91 -2.44
N SER A 97 17.64 -1.14 -3.20
CA SER A 97 16.98 -0.10 -3.99
C SER A 97 15.52 0.07 -3.62
N ASP A 98 14.92 1.19 -4.05
CA ASP A 98 13.51 1.47 -3.85
C ASP A 98 13.16 1.47 -2.34
N THR A 99 12.01 0.90 -1.98
CA THR A 99 11.55 0.69 -0.62
C THR A 99 12.57 -0.07 0.25
N GLU A 100 13.28 -1.06 -0.29
CA GLU A 100 14.29 -1.81 0.47
C GLU A 100 15.48 -0.93 0.87
N GLY A 101 15.84 0.05 0.04
CA GLY A 101 16.87 1.03 0.39
C GLY A 101 16.46 1.93 1.55
N MET A 102 15.17 2.27 1.64
CA MET A 102 14.62 2.96 2.80
C MET A 102 14.67 2.08 4.06
N PHE A 103 14.31 0.79 3.93
CA PHE A 103 14.38 -0.15 5.06
C PHE A 103 15.80 -0.31 5.60
N ALA A 104 16.79 -0.38 4.70
CA ALA A 104 18.21 -0.45 5.09
C ALA A 104 18.64 0.75 5.95
N ARG A 105 18.21 1.96 5.59
CA ARG A 105 18.50 3.19 6.34
C ARG A 105 17.78 3.26 7.68
N ILE A 106 16.51 2.83 7.73
CA ILE A 106 15.74 2.73 8.99
C ILE A 106 16.41 1.74 9.94
N HIS A 107 16.77 0.55 9.44
CA HIS A 107 17.46 -0.46 10.22
C HIS A 107 18.83 0.04 10.72
N GLU A 108 19.59 0.75 9.89
CA GLU A 108 20.87 1.35 10.31
C GLU A 108 20.69 2.39 11.43
N ALA A 109 19.70 3.26 11.33
CA ALA A 109 19.39 4.24 12.38
C ALA A 109 18.97 3.56 13.69
N LEU A 110 18.12 2.52 13.60
CA LEU A 110 17.70 1.72 14.74
C LEU A 110 18.90 1.01 15.40
N ALA A 111 19.78 0.39 14.62
CA ALA A 111 20.99 -0.27 15.12
C ALA A 111 21.98 0.72 15.77
N ALA A 112 21.95 2.00 15.38
CA ALA A 112 22.70 3.08 15.99
C ALA A 112 22.03 3.66 17.25
N GLY A 113 20.86 3.16 17.66
CA GLY A 113 20.11 3.63 18.83
C GLY A 113 19.45 4.99 18.62
N GLN A 114 19.18 5.39 17.37
CA GLN A 114 18.48 6.63 17.08
C GLN A 114 16.98 6.46 17.26
N ASP A 115 16.36 7.33 18.05
CA ASP A 115 14.91 7.36 18.26
C ASP A 115 14.22 8.18 17.14
N ILE A 116 14.20 7.61 15.94
CA ILE A 116 13.62 8.24 14.74
C ILE A 116 12.10 8.06 14.63
N PHE A 117 11.47 7.35 15.57
CA PHE A 117 10.03 7.02 15.51
C PHE A 117 9.19 7.82 16.52
N SER A 118 9.81 8.46 17.51
CA SER A 118 9.06 9.26 18.49
C SER A 118 8.37 10.45 17.84
N GLY A 119 7.17 10.76 18.32
CA GLY A 119 6.36 11.87 17.87
C GLY A 119 7.09 13.21 17.98
N GLN A 120 7.96 13.39 18.99
CA GLN A 120 8.80 14.60 19.10
C GLN A 120 9.81 14.72 17.95
N TYR A 121 10.47 13.63 17.59
CA TYR A 121 11.35 13.61 16.42
C TYR A 121 10.54 13.90 15.15
N LEU A 122 9.44 13.19 14.93
CA LEU A 122 8.59 13.38 13.75
C LEU A 122 8.06 14.82 13.63
N ALA A 123 7.60 15.42 14.72
CA ALA A 123 7.04 16.77 14.77
C ALA A 123 8.05 17.88 14.43
N SER A 124 9.35 17.60 14.58
CA SER A 124 10.42 18.59 14.45
C SER A 124 11.50 18.23 13.43
N VAL A 125 11.38 17.08 12.78
CA VAL A 125 12.36 16.61 11.80
C VAL A 125 12.49 17.62 10.66
N THR A 126 13.72 17.97 10.30
CA THR A 126 13.98 18.90 9.22
C THR A 126 14.34 18.16 7.93
N ARG A 127 14.26 18.89 6.80
CA ARG A 127 14.77 18.40 5.51
C ARG A 127 16.22 17.93 5.58
N ARG A 128 17.06 18.62 6.37
CA ARG A 128 18.47 18.24 6.56
C ARG A 128 18.58 16.90 7.26
N ASP A 129 17.76 16.67 8.28
CA ASP A 129 17.77 15.43 9.05
C ASP A 129 17.32 14.25 8.18
N LEU A 130 16.23 14.39 7.41
CA LEU A 130 15.80 13.35 6.47
C LEU A 130 16.80 13.11 5.34
N LYS A 131 17.47 14.15 4.84
CA LYS A 131 18.53 14.00 3.84
C LYS A 131 19.71 13.18 4.36
N LEU A 132 20.05 13.34 5.65
CA LEU A 132 21.11 12.56 6.29
C LEU A 132 20.64 11.14 6.58
N LEU A 133 19.43 10.97 7.11
CA LEU A 133 18.83 9.67 7.41
C LEU A 133 18.73 8.79 6.14
N PHE A 134 18.28 9.37 5.03
CA PHE A 134 18.09 8.68 3.76
C PHE A 134 19.19 9.01 2.73
N ALA A 135 20.44 9.15 3.18
CA ALA A 135 21.55 9.35 2.26
C ALA A 135 21.77 8.11 1.37
N GLY A 136 21.77 8.32 0.05
CA GLY A 136 21.93 7.29 -0.97
C GLY A 136 22.56 7.81 -2.27
N ASN A 137 22.44 7.04 -3.35
CA ASN A 137 22.96 7.40 -4.68
C ASN A 137 22.33 8.66 -5.28
N VAL A 138 21.06 8.92 -4.95
CA VAL A 138 20.29 10.12 -5.29
C VAL A 138 19.58 10.63 -4.03
N GLU A 139 19.09 11.87 -4.07
CA GLU A 139 18.21 12.36 -3.00
C GLU A 139 16.89 11.60 -3.05
N LEU A 140 16.40 11.11 -1.90
CA LEU A 140 15.12 10.43 -1.83
C LEU A 140 14.02 11.35 -2.39
N PRO A 141 13.26 10.93 -3.42
CA PRO A 141 12.29 11.80 -4.07
C PRO A 141 11.24 12.34 -3.10
N MET A 142 10.76 13.56 -3.38
CA MET A 142 9.71 14.24 -2.62
C MET A 142 10.09 14.45 -1.14
N LEU A 143 11.36 14.77 -0.88
CA LEU A 143 11.88 14.93 0.48
C LEU A 143 11.15 16.00 1.29
N ASP A 144 10.76 17.12 0.66
CA ASP A 144 10.02 18.19 1.32
C ASP A 144 8.60 17.75 1.71
N ASP A 145 7.93 16.97 0.85
CA ASP A 145 6.63 16.36 1.17
C ASP A 145 6.75 15.39 2.35
N ARG A 146 7.82 14.57 2.39
CA ARG A 146 8.11 13.66 3.50
C ARG A 146 8.29 14.40 4.83
N VAL A 147 9.00 15.52 4.83
CA VAL A 147 9.14 16.36 6.03
C VAL A 147 7.77 16.84 6.51
N ALA A 148 6.96 17.42 5.62
CA ALA A 148 5.65 17.92 5.96
C ALA A 148 4.75 16.82 6.54
N ILE A 149 4.74 15.64 5.91
CA ILE A 149 4.00 14.46 6.37
C ILE A 149 4.42 14.04 7.77
N LEU A 150 5.73 13.90 8.03
CA LEU A 150 6.21 13.49 9.35
C LEU A 150 5.91 14.55 10.41
N ASN A 151 6.04 15.84 10.09
CA ASN A 151 5.74 16.92 11.02
C ASN A 151 4.25 16.92 11.41
N GLU A 152 3.34 16.74 10.46
CA GLU A 152 1.90 16.64 10.72
C GLU A 152 1.56 15.42 11.59
N ILE A 153 2.09 14.25 11.21
CA ILE A 153 1.93 13.02 12.00
C ILE A 153 2.45 13.21 13.42
N GLY A 154 3.69 13.70 13.56
CA GLY A 154 4.34 13.89 14.85
C GLY A 154 3.57 14.85 15.75
N ALA A 155 3.06 15.95 15.19
CA ALA A 155 2.21 16.88 15.93
C ALA A 155 0.95 16.19 16.49
N THR A 156 0.26 15.39 15.66
CA THR A 156 -0.91 14.60 16.10
C THR A 156 -0.54 13.57 17.17
N LEU A 157 0.59 12.87 17.01
CA LEU A 157 1.04 11.87 17.99
C LEU A 157 1.37 12.51 19.34
N VAL A 158 2.05 13.65 19.36
CA VAL A 158 2.38 14.38 20.59
C VAL A 158 1.12 14.90 21.28
N ASP A 159 0.16 15.44 20.52
CA ASP A 159 -1.09 16.00 21.04
C ASP A 159 -2.02 14.92 21.62
N ARG A 160 -2.13 13.75 20.95
CA ARG A 160 -3.22 12.79 21.20
C ARG A 160 -2.79 11.41 21.63
N HIS A 161 -1.56 11.00 21.30
CA HIS A 161 -1.10 9.61 21.44
C HIS A 161 0.22 9.51 22.19
N GLN A 162 0.44 10.38 23.18
CA GLN A 162 1.63 10.35 24.05
C GLN A 162 2.97 10.36 23.29
N GLY A 163 2.96 10.84 22.04
CA GLY A 163 4.12 10.89 21.18
C GLY A 163 4.51 9.55 20.53
N SER A 164 3.62 8.57 20.36
CA SER A 164 3.99 7.32 19.67
C SER A 164 2.87 6.67 18.85
N PHE A 165 3.24 5.93 17.80
CA PHE A 165 2.27 5.15 17.04
C PHE A 165 1.80 3.93 17.82
N HIS A 166 2.63 3.30 18.63
CA HIS A 166 2.19 2.18 19.46
C HIS A 166 1.06 2.58 20.41
N ALA A 167 1.09 3.79 21.00
CA ALA A 167 -0.02 4.30 21.81
C ALA A 167 -1.28 4.52 20.97
N PHE A 168 -1.15 5.05 19.74
CA PHE A 168 -2.24 5.16 18.78
C PHE A 168 -2.84 3.78 18.48
N VAL A 169 -2.03 2.79 18.09
CA VAL A 169 -2.48 1.45 17.73
C VAL A 169 -3.21 0.78 18.90
N ARG A 170 -2.65 0.86 20.11
CA ARG A 170 -3.27 0.30 21.33
C ARG A 170 -4.59 0.98 21.72
N SER A 171 -4.85 2.18 21.22
CA SER A 171 -6.11 2.90 21.45
C SER A 171 -7.22 2.51 20.46
N CYS A 172 -6.90 1.77 19.39
CA CYS A 172 -7.85 1.36 18.35
C CYS A 172 -8.34 -0.07 18.54
N ALA A 173 -9.46 -0.43 17.91
CA ALA A 173 -9.80 -1.84 17.71
C ALA A 173 -8.81 -2.47 16.71
N PRO A 174 -8.36 -3.73 16.89
CA PRO A 174 -7.44 -4.41 15.98
C PRO A 174 -8.16 -4.89 14.70
N ALA A 175 -8.92 -4.01 14.07
CA ALA A 175 -9.73 -4.25 12.88
C ALA A 175 -9.59 -3.06 11.93
N MET A 176 -9.81 -3.26 10.64
CA MET A 176 -9.91 -2.20 9.64
C MET A 176 -11.09 -1.29 9.97
N TYR A 177 -12.25 -1.89 10.29
CA TYR A 177 -13.52 -1.21 10.52
C TYR A 177 -14.16 -1.66 11.83
N ALA A 178 -14.43 -0.72 12.73
CA ALA A 178 -15.09 -0.97 14.00
C ALA A 178 -15.86 0.27 14.48
N ASP A 179 -16.90 0.64 13.73
CA ASP A 179 -17.81 1.76 14.02
C ASP A 179 -17.06 3.09 14.28
N GLY A 180 -16.04 3.38 13.47
CA GLY A 180 -15.18 4.57 13.59
C GLY A 180 -13.97 4.38 14.51
N ASN A 181 -13.84 3.24 15.18
CA ASN A 181 -12.69 2.91 16.04
C ASN A 181 -11.73 1.89 15.41
N GLY A 182 -11.99 1.44 14.17
CA GLY A 182 -11.06 0.60 13.43
C GLY A 182 -9.78 1.35 13.13
N LEU A 183 -8.66 0.62 13.04
CA LEU A 183 -7.35 1.19 12.72
C LEU A 183 -7.36 1.94 11.40
N MET A 184 -7.97 1.38 10.34
CA MET A 184 -8.00 2.06 9.04
C MET A 184 -8.84 3.34 9.10
N GLU A 185 -10.00 3.29 9.78
CA GLU A 185 -10.88 4.45 9.99
C GLU A 185 -10.15 5.58 10.74
N ARG A 186 -9.51 5.24 11.86
CA ARG A 186 -8.78 6.21 12.69
C ARG A 186 -7.52 6.72 12.01
N MET A 187 -6.84 5.89 11.21
CA MET A 187 -5.71 6.34 10.39
C MET A 187 -6.14 7.46 9.44
N ALA A 188 -7.20 7.25 8.66
CA ALA A 188 -7.71 8.25 7.72
C ALA A 188 -8.27 9.49 8.43
N GLN A 189 -8.91 9.32 9.60
CA GLN A 189 -9.50 10.44 10.35
C GLN A 189 -8.44 11.33 11.03
N GLU A 190 -7.39 10.75 11.58
CA GLU A 190 -6.44 11.48 12.43
C GLU A 190 -5.17 11.92 11.70
N PHE A 191 -4.84 11.26 10.59
CA PHE A 191 -3.64 11.54 9.81
C PHE A 191 -4.02 11.74 8.33
N PRO A 192 -4.08 12.99 7.83
CA PRO A 192 -4.45 13.27 6.44
C PRO A 192 -3.60 12.51 5.41
N ARG A 193 -2.38 12.14 5.78
CA ARG A 193 -1.49 11.26 5.01
C ARG A 193 -2.15 9.94 4.57
N PHE A 194 -3.08 9.41 5.36
CA PHE A 194 -3.73 8.12 5.14
C PHE A 194 -5.16 8.24 4.58
N ASP A 195 -5.74 9.46 4.45
CA ASP A 195 -7.03 9.70 3.76
C ASP A 195 -6.80 9.75 2.23
N ASP A 196 -6.51 8.59 1.66
CA ASP A 196 -6.34 8.39 0.23
C ASP A 196 -7.71 8.20 -0.44
N SER A 197 -8.27 9.32 -0.89
CA SER A 197 -9.53 9.40 -1.62
C SER A 197 -9.50 10.45 -2.74
N SER A 198 -10.43 10.32 -3.70
CA SER A 198 -10.60 11.21 -4.84
C SER A 198 -12.08 11.53 -5.07
N ILE A 199 -12.37 12.55 -5.89
CA ILE A 199 -13.74 12.87 -6.33
C ILE A 199 -13.90 12.49 -7.80
N TYR A 200 -14.77 11.53 -8.09
CA TYR A 200 -15.11 11.09 -9.44
C TYR A 200 -16.55 11.47 -9.77
N HIS A 201 -16.74 12.35 -10.75
CA HIS A 201 -18.07 12.85 -11.16
C HIS A 201 -18.97 13.29 -9.98
N GLY A 202 -18.37 13.94 -8.96
CA GLY A 202 -19.07 14.43 -7.77
C GLY A 202 -19.27 13.39 -6.65
N GLN A 203 -18.74 12.18 -6.79
CA GLN A 203 -18.80 11.12 -5.78
C GLN A 203 -17.42 10.87 -5.16
N LYS A 204 -17.37 10.67 -3.83
CA LYS A 204 -16.14 10.29 -3.13
C LYS A 204 -15.81 8.84 -3.44
N VAL A 205 -14.57 8.58 -3.86
CA VAL A 205 -14.00 7.25 -4.10
C VAL A 205 -12.83 7.07 -3.13
N GLU A 206 -12.83 5.98 -2.38
CA GLU A 206 -11.84 5.68 -1.35
C GLU A 206 -10.92 4.56 -1.83
N PHE A 207 -9.61 4.73 -1.63
CA PHE A 207 -8.60 3.72 -1.98
C PHE A 207 -7.81 3.27 -0.76
N HIS A 208 -7.46 4.20 0.13
CA HIS A 208 -6.78 3.90 1.40
C HIS A 208 -5.58 2.94 1.20
N LYS A 209 -4.78 3.13 0.14
CA LYS A 209 -3.70 2.19 -0.24
C LYS A 209 -2.67 2.02 0.87
N LEU A 210 -2.13 3.14 1.36
CA LEU A 210 -1.07 3.13 2.38
C LEU A 210 -1.52 2.65 3.75
N PRO A 211 -2.70 3.03 4.30
CA PRO A 211 -3.16 2.42 5.55
C PRO A 211 -3.40 0.91 5.39
N GLN A 212 -3.99 0.45 4.28
CA GLN A 212 -4.14 -0.99 4.00
C GLN A 212 -2.78 -1.70 3.95
N LEU A 213 -1.79 -1.17 3.22
CA LEU A 213 -0.45 -1.75 3.15
C LEU A 213 0.25 -1.78 4.52
N THR A 214 0.06 -0.72 5.32
CA THR A 214 0.64 -0.60 6.68
C THR A 214 0.07 -1.68 7.59
N LEU A 215 -1.26 -1.87 7.59
CA LEU A 215 -1.94 -2.87 8.41
C LEU A 215 -1.64 -4.30 7.95
N TRP A 216 -1.50 -4.52 6.64
CA TRP A 216 -1.05 -5.80 6.09
C TRP A 216 0.38 -6.13 6.54
N SER A 217 1.31 -5.18 6.44
CA SER A 217 2.70 -5.35 6.86
C SER A 217 2.79 -5.63 8.37
N LEU A 218 2.01 -4.90 9.17
CA LEU A 218 1.94 -5.11 10.60
C LEU A 218 1.36 -6.47 10.97
N HIS A 219 0.26 -6.89 10.33
CA HIS A 219 -0.32 -8.22 10.54
C HIS A 219 0.73 -9.28 10.27
N ARG A 220 1.40 -9.20 9.12
CA ARG A 220 2.46 -10.15 8.71
C ARG A 220 3.61 -10.24 9.71
N ALA A 221 4.01 -9.12 10.30
CA ALA A 221 5.11 -9.07 11.26
C ALA A 221 4.78 -9.80 12.59
N LEU A 222 3.51 -9.77 13.03
CA LEU A 222 3.14 -10.15 14.41
C LEU A 222 2.18 -11.34 14.54
N PHE A 223 1.46 -11.72 13.47
CA PHE A 223 0.39 -12.73 13.61
C PHE A 223 0.93 -14.12 13.99
N ARG A 224 2.10 -14.51 13.47
CA ARG A 224 2.70 -15.83 13.73
C ARG A 224 3.26 -15.98 15.13
N SER A 225 3.74 -14.89 15.74
CA SER A 225 4.17 -14.87 17.13
C SER A 225 2.99 -14.82 18.10
N GLY A 226 1.78 -14.53 17.61
CA GLY A 226 0.58 -14.34 18.42
C GLY A 226 0.57 -13.02 19.20
N GLN A 227 1.48 -12.09 18.91
CA GLN A 227 1.58 -10.81 19.61
C GLN A 227 0.49 -9.82 19.18
N TRP A 228 0.08 -9.87 17.91
CA TRP A 228 -0.97 -9.02 17.35
C TRP A 228 -1.45 -9.57 16.00
N ALA A 229 -2.74 -9.43 15.70
CA ALA A 229 -3.30 -9.74 14.40
C ALA A 229 -4.50 -8.84 14.11
N LEU A 230 -4.61 -8.40 12.86
CA LEU A 230 -5.81 -7.78 12.33
C LEU A 230 -6.96 -8.81 12.23
N GLU A 231 -8.13 -8.47 12.78
CA GLU A 231 -9.27 -9.39 12.93
C GLU A 231 -10.12 -9.58 11.67
N ASP A 232 -10.14 -8.59 10.77
CA ASP A 232 -11.02 -8.51 9.61
C ASP A 232 -10.24 -8.43 8.28
N LEU A 233 -9.21 -9.27 8.13
CA LEU A 233 -8.40 -9.33 6.90
C LEU A 233 -9.21 -9.51 5.61
N ASP A 234 -10.37 -10.19 5.68
CA ASP A 234 -11.27 -10.40 4.55
C ASP A 234 -11.85 -9.10 3.97
N ASP A 235 -11.87 -8.02 4.76
CA ASP A 235 -12.34 -6.70 4.36
C ASP A 235 -11.26 -5.84 3.69
N MET A 236 -10.01 -6.32 3.64
CA MET A 236 -8.92 -5.65 2.92
C MET A 236 -9.08 -5.79 1.41
N THR A 237 -8.57 -4.79 0.69
CA THR A 237 -8.59 -4.75 -0.78
C THR A 237 -7.19 -4.69 -1.37
N ALA A 238 -7.09 -4.60 -2.70
CA ALA A 238 -5.81 -4.45 -3.38
C ALA A 238 -5.16 -3.10 -3.04
N PHE A 239 -3.83 -3.08 -2.97
CA PHE A 239 -3.05 -1.88 -2.75
C PHE A 239 -2.89 -1.17 -4.09
N ALA A 240 -3.92 -0.39 -4.46
CA ALA A 240 -4.07 0.20 -5.80
C ALA A 240 -2.93 1.19 -6.16
N ASP A 241 -1.83 0.61 -6.64
CA ASP A 241 -0.60 1.25 -7.08
C ASP A 241 -0.42 1.14 -8.60
N TYR A 242 0.80 1.34 -9.09
CA TYR A 242 1.14 1.29 -10.51
C TYR A 242 1.57 -0.09 -11.04
N ILE A 243 1.89 -1.06 -10.17
CA ILE A 243 2.39 -2.38 -10.59
C ILE A 243 1.26 -3.40 -10.75
N VAL A 244 0.35 -3.49 -9.78
CA VAL A 244 -0.76 -4.48 -9.84
C VAL A 244 -1.60 -4.34 -11.11
N PRO A 245 -1.93 -3.12 -11.61
CA PRO A 245 -2.63 -2.97 -12.89
C PRO A 245 -1.89 -3.59 -14.08
N VAL A 246 -0.55 -3.63 -14.08
CA VAL A 246 0.24 -4.26 -15.16
C VAL A 246 -0.05 -5.75 -15.22
N GLY A 247 -0.04 -6.43 -14.07
CA GLY A 247 -0.33 -7.85 -13.98
C GLY A 247 -1.77 -8.18 -14.39
N LEU A 248 -2.74 -7.39 -13.90
CA LEU A 248 -4.14 -7.53 -14.29
C LEU A 248 -4.33 -7.36 -15.80
N ARG A 249 -3.68 -6.36 -16.38
CA ARG A 249 -3.74 -6.07 -17.82
C ARG A 249 -3.12 -7.19 -18.66
N LEU A 250 -1.95 -7.70 -18.27
CA LEU A 250 -1.28 -8.80 -18.98
C LEU A 250 -2.11 -10.08 -19.00
N MET A 251 -2.92 -10.31 -17.97
CA MET A 251 -3.86 -11.44 -17.91
C MET A 251 -5.21 -11.16 -18.59
N GLY A 252 -5.40 -9.95 -19.13
CA GLY A 252 -6.65 -9.52 -19.74
C GLY A 252 -7.80 -9.29 -18.75
N LEU A 253 -7.51 -9.23 -17.45
CA LEU A 253 -8.52 -8.94 -16.42
C LEU A 253 -9.02 -7.50 -16.52
N ILE A 254 -8.12 -6.57 -16.87
CA ILE A 254 -8.46 -5.19 -17.21
C ILE A 254 -7.92 -4.82 -18.60
N SER A 255 -8.56 -3.87 -19.26
CA SER A 255 -8.10 -3.29 -20.53
C SER A 255 -8.26 -1.78 -20.54
N TYR A 256 -7.39 -1.09 -21.26
CA TYR A 256 -7.43 0.36 -21.41
C TYR A 256 -8.01 0.78 -22.76
N ALA A 257 -8.73 1.89 -22.76
CA ALA A 257 -9.14 2.56 -23.99
C ALA A 257 -7.90 3.01 -24.79
N PRO A 258 -7.96 3.07 -26.13
CA PRO A 258 -6.79 3.34 -26.97
C PRO A 258 -6.03 4.62 -26.61
N ALA A 259 -6.73 5.67 -26.18
CA ALA A 259 -6.10 6.93 -25.79
C ALA A 259 -5.29 6.81 -24.49
N LEU A 260 -5.82 6.09 -23.48
CA LEU A 260 -5.10 5.84 -22.23
C LEU A 260 -3.89 4.93 -22.48
N GLU A 261 -4.07 3.88 -23.27
CA GLU A 261 -3.00 2.97 -23.68
C GLU A 261 -1.85 3.72 -24.35
N ALA A 262 -2.16 4.60 -25.31
CA ALA A 262 -1.14 5.38 -26.02
C ALA A 262 -0.35 6.31 -25.08
N LYS A 263 -1.02 6.94 -24.09
CA LYS A 263 -0.35 7.78 -23.09
C LYS A 263 0.64 6.98 -22.25
N ILE A 264 0.21 5.82 -21.73
CA ILE A 264 1.04 4.94 -20.91
C ILE A 264 2.26 4.46 -21.70
N MET A 265 2.04 3.99 -22.93
CA MET A 265 3.12 3.51 -23.80
C MET A 265 4.11 4.61 -24.19
N ALA A 266 3.66 5.87 -24.24
CA ALA A 266 4.51 7.02 -24.48
C ALA A 266 5.21 7.57 -23.22
N GLY A 267 4.99 6.96 -22.04
CA GLY A 267 5.53 7.44 -20.77
C GLY A 267 4.99 8.82 -20.37
N GLN A 268 3.79 9.16 -20.81
CA GLN A 268 3.18 10.44 -20.47
C GLN A 268 2.59 10.40 -19.06
N ILE A 269 2.72 11.51 -18.33
CA ILE A 269 2.12 11.65 -17.02
C ILE A 269 0.59 11.56 -17.13
N ILE A 270 0.02 10.76 -16.23
CA ILE A 270 -1.40 10.74 -15.95
C ILE A 270 -1.57 11.50 -14.64
N GLU A 271 -2.36 12.58 -14.67
CA GLU A 271 -2.52 13.46 -13.52
C GLU A 271 -3.29 12.74 -12.40
N ARG A 272 -2.86 12.99 -11.16
CA ARG A 272 -3.59 12.54 -9.96
C ARG A 272 -5.00 13.10 -9.99
N ASP A 273 -5.98 12.30 -9.56
CA ASP A 273 -7.41 12.64 -9.56
C ASP A 273 -8.02 12.88 -10.96
N SER A 274 -7.31 12.54 -12.03
CA SER A 274 -7.94 12.44 -13.35
C SER A 274 -8.80 11.19 -13.45
N ASP A 275 -9.83 11.21 -14.29
CA ASP A 275 -10.67 10.04 -14.56
C ASP A 275 -9.83 8.81 -14.95
N GLN A 276 -8.79 9.01 -15.76
CA GLN A 276 -7.86 7.95 -16.16
C GLN A 276 -7.16 7.30 -14.97
N GLU A 277 -6.68 8.10 -14.02
CA GLU A 277 -5.97 7.61 -12.83
C GLU A 277 -6.92 6.92 -11.85
N ILE A 278 -8.06 7.54 -11.58
CA ILE A 278 -9.10 7.02 -10.70
C ILE A 278 -9.65 5.70 -11.23
N GLU A 279 -9.97 5.62 -12.54
CA GLU A 279 -10.46 4.39 -13.16
C GLU A 279 -9.43 3.26 -13.10
N ILE A 280 -8.13 3.53 -13.31
CA ILE A 280 -7.09 2.50 -13.16
C ILE A 280 -7.09 1.92 -11.75
N ARG A 281 -7.12 2.79 -10.73
CA ARG A 281 -7.10 2.36 -9.32
C ARG A 281 -8.38 1.62 -8.94
N ALA A 282 -9.54 2.14 -9.35
CA ALA A 282 -10.85 1.54 -9.10
C ALA A 282 -10.97 0.15 -9.71
N HIS A 283 -10.58 -0.01 -10.99
CA HIS A 283 -10.58 -1.30 -11.66
C HIS A 283 -9.55 -2.27 -11.08
N THR A 284 -8.46 -1.78 -10.49
CA THR A 284 -7.48 -2.61 -9.78
C THR A 284 -8.06 -3.20 -8.50
N VAL A 285 -8.70 -2.37 -7.67
CA VAL A 285 -9.45 -2.81 -6.47
C VAL A 285 -10.53 -3.81 -6.86
N TYR A 286 -11.36 -3.44 -7.84
CA TYR A 286 -12.51 -4.21 -8.27
C TYR A 286 -12.13 -5.58 -8.88
N ALA A 287 -11.22 -5.59 -9.86
CA ALA A 287 -10.83 -6.82 -10.55
C ALA A 287 -10.12 -7.81 -9.63
N THR A 288 -9.27 -7.31 -8.72
CA THR A 288 -8.58 -8.17 -7.75
C THR A 288 -9.57 -8.79 -6.76
N ALA A 289 -10.53 -8.00 -6.25
CA ALA A 289 -11.57 -8.51 -5.35
C ALA A 289 -12.47 -9.56 -6.01
N LEU A 290 -12.87 -9.35 -7.27
CA LEU A 290 -13.61 -10.32 -8.08
C LEU A 290 -12.80 -11.61 -8.30
N LEU A 291 -11.52 -11.47 -8.61
CA LEU A 291 -10.65 -12.62 -8.83
C LEU A 291 -10.45 -13.42 -7.55
N THR A 292 -10.27 -12.76 -6.40
CA THR A 292 -10.22 -13.44 -5.10
C THR A 292 -11.49 -14.23 -4.82
N ASP A 293 -12.67 -13.65 -5.08
CA ASP A 293 -13.94 -14.36 -4.89
C ASP A 293 -14.04 -15.58 -5.81
N ALA A 294 -13.75 -15.42 -7.11
CA ALA A 294 -13.77 -16.52 -8.07
C ALA A 294 -12.75 -17.63 -7.75
N ILE A 295 -11.58 -17.27 -7.22
CA ILE A 295 -10.59 -18.22 -6.71
C ILE A 295 -11.16 -18.99 -5.50
N ASN A 296 -11.74 -18.28 -4.53
CA ASN A 296 -12.26 -18.87 -3.30
C ASN A 296 -13.49 -19.76 -3.52
N GLU A 297 -14.24 -19.56 -4.61
CA GLU A 297 -15.30 -20.48 -5.06
C GLU A 297 -14.77 -21.86 -5.46
N LEU A 298 -13.50 -21.94 -5.90
CA LEU A 298 -12.85 -23.17 -6.34
C LEU A 298 -11.95 -23.79 -5.26
N ARG A 299 -11.60 -23.04 -4.21
CA ARG A 299 -10.73 -23.50 -3.11
C ARG A 299 -11.55 -24.13 -1.97
N PRO A 300 -10.99 -25.13 -1.27
CA PRO A 300 -11.55 -25.60 -0.01
C PRO A 300 -11.69 -24.47 1.03
N PRO A 301 -12.69 -24.50 1.92
CA PRO A 301 -12.91 -23.45 2.93
C PRO A 301 -11.67 -23.13 3.80
N ASP A 302 -10.88 -24.14 4.15
CA ASP A 302 -9.65 -24.01 4.95
C ASP A 302 -8.44 -23.49 4.17
N GLN A 303 -8.59 -23.28 2.85
CA GLN A 303 -7.55 -22.77 1.97
C GLN A 303 -7.95 -21.48 1.26
N GLN A 304 -9.06 -20.87 1.64
CA GLN A 304 -9.47 -19.57 1.08
C GLN A 304 -8.44 -18.48 1.40
N ILE A 305 -8.35 -17.52 0.51
CA ILE A 305 -7.34 -16.46 0.53
C ILE A 305 -7.99 -15.09 0.59
N VAL A 306 -7.21 -14.09 1.02
CA VAL A 306 -7.63 -12.68 1.06
C VAL A 306 -7.10 -11.88 -0.13
N VAL A 307 -7.70 -10.73 -0.42
CA VAL A 307 -7.31 -9.87 -1.55
C VAL A 307 -5.81 -9.50 -1.52
N PRO A 308 -5.20 -9.14 -0.37
CA PRO A 308 -3.77 -8.88 -0.29
C PRO A 308 -2.85 -10.02 -0.76
N GLN A 309 -3.28 -11.29 -0.69
CA GLN A 309 -2.49 -12.40 -1.20
C GLN A 309 -2.50 -12.45 -2.74
N VAL A 310 -3.63 -12.12 -3.36
CA VAL A 310 -3.76 -12.01 -4.82
C VAL A 310 -2.99 -10.80 -5.34
N ASP A 311 -3.12 -9.66 -4.64
CA ASP A 311 -2.35 -8.45 -4.88
C ASP A 311 -0.84 -8.73 -4.86
N PHE A 312 -0.34 -9.33 -3.77
CA PHE A 312 1.07 -9.67 -3.64
C PHE A 312 1.55 -10.63 -4.74
N ARG A 313 0.71 -11.58 -5.16
CA ARG A 313 1.04 -12.48 -6.27
C ARG A 313 1.28 -11.70 -7.57
N PHE A 314 0.45 -10.69 -7.88
CA PHE A 314 0.68 -9.82 -9.03
C PHE A 314 1.92 -8.97 -8.84
N TRP A 315 2.05 -8.28 -7.71
CA TRP A 315 3.17 -7.40 -7.44
C TRP A 315 4.51 -8.14 -7.50
N ASN A 316 4.64 -9.28 -6.82
CA ASN A 316 5.88 -10.07 -6.78
C ASN A 316 6.29 -10.55 -8.18
N THR A 317 5.34 -10.88 -9.05
CA THR A 317 5.62 -11.33 -10.42
C THR A 317 6.07 -10.18 -11.34
N TYR A 318 5.52 -8.97 -11.15
CA TYR A 318 5.62 -7.89 -12.14
C TYR A 318 6.36 -6.63 -11.66
N HIS A 319 6.75 -6.51 -10.39
CA HIS A 319 7.44 -5.31 -9.88
C HIS A 319 8.78 -5.00 -10.56
N ALA A 320 9.42 -6.02 -11.15
CA ALA A 320 10.67 -5.90 -11.93
C ALA A 320 10.44 -5.88 -13.44
N THR A 321 9.20 -5.71 -13.91
CA THR A 321 8.87 -5.70 -15.34
C THR A 321 9.46 -4.48 -16.05
N PHE A 322 9.77 -4.64 -17.34
CA PHE A 322 10.10 -3.53 -18.24
C PHE A 322 8.85 -3.00 -18.97
N TRP A 323 7.70 -3.64 -18.79
CA TRP A 323 6.45 -3.22 -19.43
C TRP A 323 5.99 -1.87 -18.86
N PRO A 324 5.65 -0.87 -19.70
CA PRO A 324 5.21 0.44 -19.22
C PRO A 324 3.97 0.39 -18.34
N HIS A 325 4.02 1.08 -17.20
CA HIS A 325 2.88 1.33 -16.33
C HIS A 325 2.49 2.82 -16.36
N HIS A 326 1.33 3.15 -15.80
CA HIS A 326 0.94 4.54 -15.68
C HIS A 326 1.92 5.31 -14.79
N LEU A 327 2.20 6.56 -15.14
CA LEU A 327 3.08 7.45 -14.39
C LEU A 327 2.24 8.56 -13.77
N THR A 328 2.01 8.48 -12.47
CA THR A 328 1.32 9.51 -11.70
C THR A 328 2.26 10.05 -10.65
N ARG A 329 2.45 11.38 -10.62
CA ARG A 329 3.17 12.01 -9.53
C ARG A 329 2.22 12.20 -8.36
N THR A 330 2.39 11.40 -7.30
CA THR A 330 1.51 11.40 -6.14
C THR A 330 2.27 11.03 -4.88
N ILE A 331 1.73 11.43 -3.72
CA ILE A 331 2.15 10.89 -2.43
C ILE A 331 1.36 9.63 -2.06
N MET A 332 0.23 9.31 -2.71
CA MET A 332 -0.73 8.33 -2.19
C MET A 332 -0.45 6.84 -2.53
N TYR A 333 0.50 6.52 -3.41
CA TYR A 333 0.91 5.14 -3.63
C TYR A 333 2.37 4.94 -4.02
#